data_AF-A0A7V3UR40-F1
#
_entry.id   AF-A0A7V3UR40-F1
#
_cell.length_a   1.000
_cell.length_b   1.000
_cell.length_c   1.000
_cell.angle_alpha   90.00
_cell.angle_beta   90.00
_cell.angle_gamma   90.00
#
_symmetry.space_group_name_H-M   'P 1'
#
loop_
_entity.id
_entity.type
_entity.pdbx_description
1 polymer ?
#
loop_
_entity_poly.entity_id
_entity_poly.type
_entity_poly.pdbx_seq_one_letter_code
_entity_poly.pdbx_strand_id
1 'polypeptide(L)'
;MTKTYLFKTSLLYSGSKIAPRGPEISREIEIPENANLYKLAEAIVDAYNFDFDHCFGFFSNISESRYFDSERKYELFTDLENEGIEPTGAGSVKKTKVSEVWKNIGDKMLFLFDYGDNWQFVVELIGFRTKDAKKKYPYIVKKIGRAPKQY
;
A
#
# COMPACT_ATOMS: atom_id res chain seq x y z
N MET A 1 -20.85 13.20 -7.08
CA MET A 1 -20.68 12.15 -6.05
C MET A 1 -19.21 11.77 -6.00
N THR A 2 -18.61 11.58 -4.82
CA THR A 2 -17.18 11.25 -4.71
C THR A 2 -16.91 9.84 -5.25
N LYS A 3 -15.89 9.70 -6.11
CA LYS A 3 -15.46 8.39 -6.63
C LYS A 3 -14.57 7.70 -5.61
N THR A 4 -14.73 6.38 -5.48
CA THR A 4 -13.85 5.53 -4.67
C THR A 4 -13.10 4.55 -5.57
N TYR A 5 -11.90 4.19 -5.13
CA TYR A 5 -11.00 3.26 -5.78
C TYR A 5 -11.05 1.95 -5.01
N LEU A 6 -11.20 0.85 -5.74
CA LEU A 6 -11.17 -0.50 -5.19
C LEU A 6 -9.81 -1.12 -5.51
N PHE A 7 -9.01 -1.35 -4.48
CA PHE A 7 -7.73 -2.01 -4.58
C PHE A 7 -7.82 -3.47 -4.17
N LYS A 8 -7.11 -4.33 -4.88
CA LYS A 8 -6.70 -5.63 -4.38
C LYS A 8 -5.25 -5.52 -3.91
N THR A 9 -4.99 -5.86 -2.66
CA THR A 9 -3.63 -6.05 -2.16
C THR A 9 -3.37 -7.54 -2.00
N SER A 10 -2.19 -8.02 -2.40
CA SER A 10 -1.81 -9.43 -2.24
C SER A 10 -0.41 -9.49 -1.66
N LEU A 11 -0.21 -10.36 -0.66
CA LEU A 11 1.11 -10.58 -0.08
C LEU A 11 2.03 -11.23 -1.11
N LEU A 12 3.10 -10.54 -1.48
CA LEU A 12 4.11 -11.02 -2.42
C LEU A 12 5.21 -11.77 -1.67
N TYR A 13 5.80 -11.10 -0.68
CA TYR A 13 6.97 -11.58 0.02
C TYR A 13 6.96 -11.10 1.49
N SER A 14 7.63 -11.88 2.32
CA SER A 14 7.97 -11.54 3.71
C SER A 14 9.38 -12.05 4.02
N GLY A 15 10.16 -11.28 4.77
CA GLY A 15 11.48 -11.70 5.26
C GLY A 15 11.43 -12.93 6.17
N SER A 16 10.30 -13.19 6.82
CA SER A 16 10.08 -14.40 7.62
C SER A 16 10.00 -15.65 6.74
N LYS A 17 10.90 -16.61 6.98
CA LYS A 17 10.92 -17.92 6.30
C LYS A 17 9.70 -18.80 6.59
N ILE A 18 8.84 -18.42 7.53
CA ILE A 18 7.73 -19.23 8.06
C ILE A 18 6.37 -18.70 7.57
N ALA A 19 6.31 -17.47 7.07
CA ALA A 19 5.04 -16.90 6.60
C ALA A 19 4.67 -17.48 5.21
N PRO A 20 3.38 -17.80 4.97
CA PRO A 20 2.92 -18.23 3.66
C PRO A 20 3.21 -17.16 2.60
N ARG A 21 3.70 -17.57 1.42
CA ARG A 21 3.97 -16.68 0.29
C ARG A 21 2.88 -16.82 -0.78
N GLY A 22 2.66 -15.75 -1.54
CA GLY A 22 1.88 -15.78 -2.78
C GLY A 22 0.43 -15.31 -2.66
N PRO A 23 -0.30 -15.27 -3.79
CA PRO A 23 -1.60 -14.58 -3.96
C PRO A 23 -2.76 -15.18 -3.13
N GLU A 24 -2.50 -16.21 -2.33
CA GLU A 24 -3.47 -16.87 -1.45
C GLU A 24 -3.92 -15.96 -0.30
N ILE A 25 -3.10 -14.97 0.08
CA ILE A 25 -3.45 -13.97 1.08
C ILE A 25 -3.65 -12.62 0.39
N SER A 26 -4.89 -12.14 0.37
CA SER A 26 -5.24 -10.87 -0.27
C SER A 26 -6.37 -10.12 0.43
N ARG A 27 -6.41 -8.81 0.22
CA ARG A 27 -7.43 -7.91 0.78
C ARG A 27 -8.00 -7.04 -0.34
N GLU A 28 -9.30 -6.82 -0.32
CA GLU A 28 -9.92 -5.78 -1.15
C GLU A 28 -10.25 -4.57 -0.27
N ILE A 29 -9.77 -3.40 -0.67
CA ILE A 29 -9.87 -2.16 0.11
C ILE A 29 -10.48 -1.09 -0.78
N GLU A 30 -11.55 -0.46 -0.31
CA GLU A 30 -12.20 0.66 -0.97
C GLU A 30 -11.78 1.97 -0.28
N ILE A 31 -11.28 2.94 -1.05
CA ILE A 31 -10.79 4.23 -0.53
C ILE A 31 -11.22 5.40 -1.42
N PRO A 32 -11.52 6.60 -0.87
CA PRO A 32 -11.81 7.79 -1.68
C PRO A 32 -10.64 8.17 -2.59
N GLU A 33 -10.96 8.62 -3.81
CA GLU A 33 -9.94 9.01 -4.80
C GLU A 33 -8.98 10.12 -4.35
N ASN A 34 -9.45 10.95 -3.41
CA ASN A 34 -8.72 12.08 -2.86
C ASN A 34 -7.95 11.75 -1.58
N ALA A 35 -8.01 10.50 -1.10
CA ALA A 35 -7.14 10.06 -0.02
C ALA A 35 -5.67 10.07 -0.48
N ASN A 36 -4.75 10.34 0.44
CA ASN A 36 -3.32 10.28 0.17
C ASN A 36 -2.77 8.86 0.33
N LEU A 37 -1.55 8.64 -0.15
CA LEU A 37 -0.88 7.34 -0.07
C LEU A 37 -0.65 6.87 1.38
N TYR A 38 -0.46 7.80 2.32
CA TYR A 38 -0.35 7.48 3.75
C TYR A 38 -1.64 6.80 4.27
N LYS A 39 -2.82 7.35 3.95
CA LYS A 39 -4.11 6.76 4.32
C LYS A 39 -4.35 5.40 3.64
N LEU A 40 -3.83 5.22 2.43
CA LEU A 40 -3.84 3.90 1.79
C LEU A 40 -2.92 2.92 2.53
N ALA A 41 -1.70 3.33 2.90
CA ALA A 41 -0.76 2.49 3.63
C ALA A 41 -1.34 2.02 4.99
N GLU A 42 -1.91 2.94 5.78
CA GLU A 42 -2.63 2.60 7.02
C GLU A 42 -3.72 1.53 6.78
N ALA A 43 -4.53 1.72 5.73
CA ALA A 43 -5.60 0.79 5.40
C ALA A 43 -5.10 -0.60 4.98
N ILE A 44 -3.96 -0.66 4.28
CA ILE A 44 -3.34 -1.92 3.89
C ILE A 44 -2.87 -2.65 5.14
N VAL A 45 -2.09 -1.99 5.99
CA VAL A 45 -1.51 -2.60 7.20
C VAL A 45 -2.62 -3.08 8.16
N ASP A 46 -3.64 -2.26 8.41
CA ASP A 46 -4.82 -2.65 9.21
C ASP A 46 -5.57 -3.86 8.60
N ALA A 47 -5.67 -3.94 7.27
CA ALA A 47 -6.34 -5.06 6.63
C ALA A 47 -5.64 -6.41 6.88
N TYR A 48 -4.33 -6.41 7.14
CA TYR A 48 -3.55 -7.58 7.56
C TYR A 48 -3.40 -7.71 9.07
N ASN A 49 -4.09 -6.88 9.87
CA ASN A 49 -4.03 -6.88 11.33
C ASN A 49 -2.62 -6.62 11.89
N PHE A 50 -1.86 -5.77 11.21
CA PHE A 50 -0.56 -5.30 11.66
C PHE A 50 -0.71 -3.96 12.38
N ASP A 51 0.21 -3.68 13.29
CA ASP A 51 0.42 -2.36 13.85
C ASP A 51 1.11 -1.48 12.80
N PHE A 52 0.72 -0.21 12.72
CA PHE A 52 1.26 0.75 11.75
C PHE A 52 2.37 1.60 12.38
N ASP A 53 3.46 0.94 12.73
CA ASP A 53 4.54 1.44 13.58
C ASP A 53 5.91 1.58 12.87
N HIS A 54 5.98 1.16 11.60
CA HIS A 54 7.20 1.24 10.80
C HIS A 54 7.09 2.11 9.54
N CYS A 55 8.25 2.43 8.98
CA CYS A 55 8.36 3.16 7.72
C CYS A 55 7.95 2.29 6.53
N PHE A 56 7.57 2.95 5.44
CA PHE A 56 7.04 2.30 4.25
C PHE A 56 7.24 3.14 2.98
N GLY A 57 7.03 2.49 1.84
CA GLY A 57 7.03 3.14 0.54
C GLY A 57 6.23 2.40 -0.53
N PHE A 58 5.93 3.10 -1.62
CA PHE A 58 5.30 2.58 -2.83
C PHE A 58 6.29 2.66 -4.00
N PHE A 59 6.44 1.58 -4.77
CA PHE A 59 7.45 1.43 -5.81
C PHE A 59 6.83 0.90 -7.12
N SER A 60 7.16 1.49 -8.27
CA SER A 60 6.62 1.06 -9.56
C SER A 60 7.23 -0.24 -10.10
N ASN A 61 8.45 -0.59 -9.67
CA ASN A 61 9.07 -1.87 -9.99
C ASN A 61 8.63 -2.93 -8.97
N ILE A 62 7.83 -3.91 -9.42
CA ILE A 62 7.33 -5.01 -8.59
C ILE A 62 8.34 -6.15 -8.67
N SER A 63 9.32 -6.11 -7.78
CA SER A 63 10.40 -7.09 -7.67
C SER A 63 10.74 -7.28 -6.19
N GLU A 64 11.08 -8.50 -5.78
CA GLU A 64 11.46 -8.79 -4.39
C GLU A 64 12.74 -8.07 -3.94
N SER A 65 13.61 -7.69 -4.87
CA SER A 65 14.95 -7.15 -4.58
C SER A 65 15.32 -5.88 -5.35
N ARG A 66 14.65 -5.58 -6.48
CA ARG A 66 15.00 -4.46 -7.37
C ARG A 66 14.02 -3.29 -7.27
N TYR A 67 13.18 -3.26 -6.23
CA TYR A 67 12.12 -2.26 -6.08
C TYR A 67 12.67 -0.83 -5.90
N PHE A 68 13.87 -0.66 -5.35
CA PHE A 68 14.53 0.65 -5.26
C PHE A 68 14.92 1.27 -6.61
N ASP A 69 14.98 0.47 -7.69
CA ASP A 69 15.23 0.95 -9.06
C ASP A 69 13.99 1.54 -9.74
N SER A 70 12.90 1.73 -8.99
CA SER A 70 11.65 2.26 -9.52
C SER A 70 11.80 3.68 -10.05
N GLU A 71 11.35 3.91 -11.29
CA GLU A 71 11.20 5.26 -11.84
C GLU A 71 10.22 6.12 -11.03
N ARG A 72 9.14 5.51 -10.51
CA ARG A 72 8.19 6.17 -9.62
C ARG A 72 8.24 5.51 -8.24
N LYS A 73 8.57 6.32 -7.23
CA LYS A 73 8.57 5.90 -5.83
C LYS A 73 8.04 7.00 -4.92
N TYR A 74 7.37 6.59 -3.85
CA TYR A 74 6.82 7.48 -2.82
C TYR A 74 7.11 6.89 -1.46
N GLU A 75 7.69 7.65 -0.54
CA GLU A 75 8.20 7.12 0.72
C GLU A 75 7.82 8.01 1.90
N LEU A 76 7.65 7.41 3.07
CA LEU A 76 7.40 8.16 4.31
C LEU A 76 8.58 9.09 4.67
N PHE A 77 9.82 8.71 4.34
CA PHE A 77 11.00 9.52 4.62
C PHE A 77 10.95 10.91 3.96
N THR A 78 10.36 11.04 2.78
CA THR A 78 10.11 12.35 2.13
C THR A 78 9.20 13.25 2.97
N ASP A 79 8.37 12.68 3.86
CA ASP A 79 7.50 13.42 4.76
C ASP A 79 8.12 13.66 6.15
N LEU A 80 9.37 13.22 6.36
CA LEU A 80 10.15 13.36 7.59
C LEU A 80 11.44 14.19 7.38
N GLU A 81 11.53 14.95 6.29
CA GLU A 81 12.72 15.72 5.86
C GLU A 81 13.37 16.60 6.97
N ASN A 82 12.63 17.00 8.00
CA ASN A 82 13.15 17.77 9.13
C ASN A 82 13.96 16.94 10.15
N GLU A 83 14.11 15.64 9.94
CA GLU A 83 14.84 14.73 10.81
C GLU A 83 16.28 14.45 10.34
N GLY A 84 16.78 15.22 9.36
CA GLY A 84 18.15 15.06 8.84
C GLY A 84 18.34 13.83 7.96
N ILE A 85 17.26 13.34 7.35
CA ILE A 85 17.26 12.18 6.46
C ILE A 85 17.68 12.62 5.06
N GLU A 86 18.67 11.93 4.48
CA GLU A 86 19.10 12.17 3.10
C GLU A 86 17.94 11.95 2.10
N PRO A 87 17.74 12.86 1.12
CA PRO A 87 16.66 12.72 0.16
C PRO A 87 16.78 11.43 -0.67
N THR A 88 15.73 10.60 -0.67
CA THR A 88 15.72 9.35 -1.48
C THR A 88 15.38 9.62 -2.96
N GLY A 89 14.95 10.83 -3.30
CA GLY A 89 14.37 11.17 -4.59
C GLY A 89 12.93 10.68 -4.77
N ALA A 90 12.29 10.15 -3.72
CA ALA A 90 10.89 9.74 -3.73
C ALA A 90 9.92 10.91 -3.50
N GLY A 91 8.69 10.76 -4.01
CA GLY A 91 7.59 11.67 -3.70
C GLY A 91 7.00 11.46 -2.30
N SER A 92 6.24 12.45 -1.84
CA SER A 92 5.58 12.45 -0.53
C SER A 92 4.34 11.55 -0.51
N VAL A 93 4.22 10.68 0.49
CA VAL A 93 3.01 9.85 0.70
C VAL A 93 1.86 10.64 1.32
N LYS A 94 2.15 11.74 2.04
CA LYS A 94 1.12 12.61 2.63
C LYS A 94 0.53 13.61 1.63
N LYS A 95 1.28 14.02 0.60
CA LYS A 95 0.86 15.02 -0.40
C LYS A 95 0.31 14.39 -1.68
N THR A 96 0.75 13.18 -2.05
CA THR A 96 0.28 12.50 -3.26
C THR A 96 -1.03 11.76 -3.01
N LYS A 97 -2.04 12.01 -3.85
CA LYS A 97 -3.32 11.29 -3.80
C LYS A 97 -3.26 9.96 -4.53
N VAL A 98 -4.10 9.02 -4.11
CA VAL A 98 -4.30 7.74 -4.77
C VAL A 98 -4.63 7.91 -6.27
N SER A 99 -5.51 8.86 -6.61
CA SER A 99 -5.89 9.17 -7.99
C SER A 99 -4.76 9.77 -8.84
N GLU A 100 -3.65 10.20 -8.25
CA GLU A 100 -2.47 10.68 -8.98
C GLU A 100 -1.60 9.51 -9.45
N VAL A 101 -1.64 8.39 -8.75
CA VAL A 101 -0.76 7.24 -8.94
C VAL A 101 -1.41 6.15 -9.78
N TRP A 102 -2.61 5.73 -9.40
CA TRP A 102 -3.40 4.76 -10.15
C TRP A 102 -4.40 5.50 -11.04
N LYS A 103 -4.30 5.34 -12.35
CA LYS A 103 -5.16 6.00 -13.35
C LYS A 103 -6.13 5.01 -13.98
N ASN A 104 -5.67 3.79 -14.22
CA ASN A 104 -6.40 2.76 -14.96
C ASN A 104 -6.56 1.49 -14.12
N ILE A 105 -7.66 0.78 -14.33
CA ILE A 105 -7.82 -0.57 -13.79
C ILE A 105 -6.68 -1.45 -14.34
N GLY A 106 -6.05 -2.21 -13.45
CA GLY A 106 -4.86 -3.00 -13.74
C GLY A 106 -3.54 -2.30 -13.40
N ASP A 107 -3.54 -1.00 -13.09
CA ASP A 107 -2.35 -0.30 -12.59
C ASP A 107 -1.90 -0.92 -11.26
N LYS A 108 -0.58 -1.10 -11.09
CA LYS A 108 0.03 -1.75 -9.93
C LYS A 108 1.19 -0.95 -9.36
N MET A 109 1.36 -1.06 -8.04
CA MET A 109 2.62 -0.73 -7.36
C MET A 109 2.93 -1.81 -6.32
N LEU A 110 4.22 -1.93 -5.99
CA LEU A 110 4.66 -2.61 -4.79
C LEU A 110 4.48 -1.66 -3.60
N PHE A 111 3.84 -2.12 -2.54
CA PHE A 111 3.86 -1.49 -1.23
C PHE A 111 4.82 -2.28 -0.33
N LEU A 112 5.83 -1.61 0.18
CA LEU A 112 6.80 -2.15 1.12
C LEU A 112 6.55 -1.54 2.50
N PHE A 113 6.28 -2.37 3.50
CA PHE A 113 6.10 -1.98 4.89
C PHE A 113 7.16 -2.66 5.75
N ASP A 114 7.72 -1.92 6.70
CA ASP A 114 8.84 -2.34 7.54
C ASP A 114 10.08 -2.72 6.71
N TYR A 115 11.06 -1.82 6.67
CA TYR A 115 12.28 -2.02 5.90
C TYR A 115 13.24 -3.04 6.55
N GLY A 116 13.00 -3.46 7.80
CA GLY A 116 13.71 -4.57 8.45
C GLY A 116 13.15 -5.92 8.03
N ASP A 117 11.84 -6.12 8.21
CA ASP A 117 11.18 -7.41 7.92
C ASP A 117 10.69 -7.58 6.48
N ASN A 118 10.70 -6.49 5.71
CA ASN A 118 10.49 -6.45 4.27
C ASN A 118 9.13 -7.06 3.85
N TRP A 119 8.04 -6.56 4.45
CA TRP A 119 6.69 -6.96 4.07
C TRP A 119 6.29 -6.33 2.74
N GLN A 120 6.07 -7.16 1.73
CA GLN A 120 5.85 -6.71 0.36
C GLN A 120 4.46 -7.11 -0.12
N PHE A 121 3.71 -6.13 -0.62
CA PHE A 121 2.35 -6.31 -1.12
C PHE A 121 2.23 -5.75 -2.53
N VAL A 122 1.64 -6.51 -3.46
CA VAL A 122 1.20 -5.95 -4.74
C VAL A 122 -0.13 -5.24 -4.53
N VAL A 123 -0.20 -3.96 -4.88
CA VAL A 123 -1.39 -3.11 -4.79
C VAL A 123 -1.91 -2.83 -6.20
N GLU A 124 -3.00 -3.49 -6.57
CA GLU A 124 -3.63 -3.41 -7.90
C GLU A 124 -4.96 -2.66 -7.83
N LEU A 125 -5.14 -1.66 -8.70
CA LEU A 125 -6.45 -1.03 -8.89
C LEU A 125 -7.35 -1.98 -9.69
N ILE A 126 -8.41 -2.52 -9.06
CA ILE A 126 -9.30 -3.50 -9.69
C ILE A 126 -10.67 -2.93 -10.06
N GLY A 127 -10.97 -1.70 -9.67
CA GLY A 127 -12.24 -1.08 -10.01
C GLY A 127 -12.46 0.31 -9.42
N PHE A 128 -13.55 0.92 -9.85
CA PHE A 128 -14.06 2.17 -9.31
C PHE A 128 -15.48 1.99 -8.81
N ARG A 129 -15.83 2.73 -7.77
CA ARG A 129 -17.19 2.75 -7.20
C ARG A 129 -17.61 4.17 -6.86
N THR A 130 -18.87 4.33 -6.48
CA THR A 130 -19.39 5.57 -5.92
C THR A 130 -19.37 5.47 -4.41
N LYS A 131 -18.90 6.52 -3.73
CA LYS A 131 -18.85 6.58 -2.27
C LYS A 131 -20.24 6.34 -1.68
N ASP A 132 -20.34 5.36 -0.79
CA ASP A 132 -21.55 5.06 -0.02
C ASP A 132 -21.53 5.87 1.29
N ALA A 133 -22.52 6.75 1.47
CA ALA A 133 -22.62 7.59 2.66
C ALA A 133 -22.80 6.80 3.97
N LYS A 134 -23.22 5.53 3.90
CA LYS A 134 -23.37 4.65 5.06
C LYS A 134 -22.07 3.98 5.49
N LYS A 135 -21.02 4.00 4.65
CA LYS A 135 -19.73 3.38 4.94
C LYS A 135 -18.76 4.41 5.53
N LYS A 136 -18.00 3.97 6.53
CA LYS A 136 -16.77 4.65 6.94
C LYS A 136 -15.64 4.18 6.04
N TYR A 137 -14.81 5.12 5.60
CA TYR A 137 -13.69 4.88 4.71
C TYR A 137 -12.37 5.18 5.42
N PRO A 138 -11.26 4.46 5.12
CA PRO A 138 -11.16 3.31 4.21
C PRO A 138 -12.06 2.13 4.62
N TYR A 139 -12.52 1.33 3.66
CA TYR A 139 -13.46 0.22 3.90
C TYR A 139 -12.87 -1.08 3.36
N ILE A 140 -12.66 -2.07 4.25
CA ILE A 140 -12.20 -3.40 3.85
C ILE A 140 -13.40 -4.19 3.32
N VAL A 141 -13.38 -4.47 2.02
CA VAL A 141 -14.46 -5.17 1.30
C VAL A 141 -14.36 -6.67 1.47
N LYS A 142 -13.13 -7.22 1.44
CA LYS A 142 -12.90 -8.66 1.44
C LYS A 142 -11.56 -9.00 2.08
N LYS A 143 -11.51 -10.10 2.83
CA LYS A 143 -10.26 -10.73 3.31
C LYS A 143 -10.21 -12.17 2.83
N ILE A 144 -9.10 -12.57 2.19
CA ILE A 144 -8.84 -13.94 1.71
C ILE A 144 -7.55 -14.43 2.36
N GLY A 145 -7.56 -15.64 2.90
CA GLY A 145 -6.41 -16.23 3.60
C GLY A 145 -6.16 -15.61 4.98
N ARG A 146 -5.55 -16.38 5.87
CA ARG A 146 -5.15 -15.92 7.20
C ARG A 146 -4.01 -14.92 7.05
N ALA A 147 -4.09 -13.76 7.70
CA ALA A 147 -2.96 -12.84 7.76
C ALA A 147 -1.77 -13.52 8.46
N PRO A 148 -0.52 -13.29 8.00
CA PRO A 148 0.65 -13.72 8.76
C PRO A 148 0.71 -13.01 10.12
N LYS A 149 1.55 -13.50 11.03
CA LYS A 149 1.92 -12.77 12.25
C LYS A 149 2.95 -11.70 11.86
N GLN A 150 2.85 -10.50 12.45
CA GLN A 150 3.76 -9.40 12.14
C GLN A 150 5.18 -9.66 12.64
N TYR A 151 5.35 -9.96 13.94
CA TYR A 151 6.60 -10.40 14.60
C TYR A 151 6.27 -11.54 15.56
#